data_AF-A0A1N6M8T4-F1
#
_entry.id   AF-A0A1N6M8T4-F1
#
_cell.length_a   1.000
_cell.length_b   1.000
_cell.length_c   1.000
_cell.angle_alpha   90.00
_cell.angle_beta   90.00
_cell.angle_gamma   90.00
#
_symmetry.space_group_name_H-M   'P 1'
#
loop_
_entity.id
_entity.type
_entity.pdbx_description
1 polymer ?
#
loop_
_entity_poly.entity_id
_entity_poly.type
_entity_poly.pdbx_seq_one_letter_code
_entity_poly.pdbx_strand_id
1 'polypeptide(L)'
;MTLRKTSGALCALFILSYGALNAWGTWGDIVEKTLAFFTITSIFFVIIALFGIFRGQLNLKEIELKIIACSFPVITLLEHVYPLIKYSDQKKDPDWLFSLGMDFSISVLVFYILWSNLKKCQ
;
A
#
# COMPACT_ATOMS: atom_id res chain seq x y z
N MET A 1 -26.64 9.67 12.48
CA MET A 1 -25.41 9.49 11.69
C MET A 1 -25.72 9.95 10.26
N THR A 2 -24.96 10.89 9.68
CA THR A 2 -25.24 11.37 8.31
C THR A 2 -24.73 10.35 7.28
N LEU A 3 -25.40 10.25 6.12
CA LEU A 3 -25.03 9.30 5.05
C LEU A 3 -23.52 9.35 4.72
N ARG A 4 -22.94 10.55 4.66
CA ARG A 4 -21.50 10.77 4.46
C ARG A 4 -20.62 10.09 5.52
N LYS A 5 -20.97 10.21 6.81
CA LYS A 5 -20.22 9.59 7.91
C LYS A 5 -20.31 8.08 7.86
N THR A 6 -21.49 7.54 7.52
CA THR A 6 -21.70 6.10 7.36
C THR A 6 -20.90 5.54 6.18
N SER A 7 -20.89 6.22 5.03
CA SER A 7 -20.08 5.80 3.87
C SER A 7 -18.58 5.78 4.18
N GLY A 8 -18.07 6.79 4.88
CA GLY A 8 -16.66 6.81 5.32
C GLY A 8 -16.34 5.65 6.29
N ALA A 9 -17.22 5.40 7.26
CA ALA A 9 -17.06 4.29 8.19
C ALA A 9 -17.10 2.92 7.50
N LEU A 10 -17.99 2.73 6.54
CA LEU A 10 -18.06 1.50 5.74
C LEU A 10 -16.81 1.30 4.89
N CYS A 11 -16.29 2.37 4.27
CA CYS A 11 -15.04 2.31 3.52
C CYS A 11 -13.87 1.87 4.41
N ALA A 12 -13.73 2.47 5.60
CA ALA A 12 -12.72 2.07 6.56
C ALA A 12 -12.89 0.61 7.01
N LEU A 13 -14.12 0.18 7.29
CA LEU A 13 -14.43 -1.19 7.69
C LEU A 13 -14.04 -2.18 6.57
N PHE A 14 -14.37 -1.89 5.31
CA PHE A 14 -13.97 -2.76 4.19
C PHE A 14 -12.46 -2.87 4.04
N ILE A 15 -11.73 -1.76 4.14
CA ILE A 15 -10.26 -1.76 4.05
C ILE A 15 -9.68 -2.61 5.18
N LEU A 16 -10.12 -2.40 6.42
CA LEU A 16 -9.63 -3.13 7.59
C LEU A 16 -10.00 -4.62 7.55
N SER A 17 -11.23 -4.95 7.18
CA SER A 17 -11.68 -6.34 7.08
C SER A 17 -10.95 -7.09 5.96
N TYR A 18 -10.77 -6.46 4.79
CA TYR A 18 -10.06 -7.09 3.69
C TYR A 18 -8.56 -7.25 3.99
N GLY A 19 -7.94 -6.23 4.60
CA GLY A 19 -6.56 -6.34 5.10
C GLY A 19 -6.40 -7.47 6.11
N ALA A 20 -7.32 -7.59 7.07
CA ALA A 20 -7.28 -8.65 8.08
C ALA A 20 -7.46 -10.05 7.48
N LEU A 21 -8.36 -10.21 6.50
CA LEU A 21 -8.53 -11.46 5.77
C LEU A 21 -7.25 -11.83 5.00
N ASN A 22 -6.60 -10.87 4.35
CA ASN A 22 -5.34 -11.11 3.65
C ASN A 22 -4.25 -11.57 4.63
N ALA A 23 -4.06 -10.84 5.73
CA ALA A 23 -3.09 -11.20 6.78
C ALA A 23 -3.37 -12.58 7.40
N TRP A 24 -4.63 -12.96 7.55
CA TRP A 24 -4.98 -14.30 8.01
C TRP A 24 -4.56 -15.38 7.00
N GLY A 25 -4.81 -15.13 5.70
CA GLY A 25 -4.46 -16.03 4.60
C GLY A 25 -2.98 -16.11 4.25
N THR A 26 -2.18 -15.10 4.62
CA THR A 26 -0.72 -15.12 4.41
C THR A 26 -0.06 -16.18 5.28
N TRP A 27 0.68 -17.08 4.64
CA TRP A 27 1.57 -18.03 5.30
C TRP A 27 2.87 -17.33 5.70
N GLY A 28 3.23 -17.42 6.98
CA GLY A 28 4.39 -16.72 7.51
C GLY A 28 4.21 -16.40 9.00
N ASP A 29 5.19 -15.70 9.56
CA ASP A 29 5.07 -15.22 10.94
C ASP A 29 4.24 -13.94 11.07
N ILE A 30 4.21 -13.41 12.30
CA ILE A 30 3.50 -12.19 12.63
C ILE A 30 3.98 -11.01 11.78
N VAL A 31 5.27 -10.93 11.42
CA VAL A 31 5.82 -9.83 10.62
C VAL A 31 5.30 -9.91 9.19
N GLU A 32 5.33 -11.09 8.57
CA GLU A 32 4.81 -11.32 7.21
C GLU A 32 3.30 -11.04 7.13
N LYS A 33 2.54 -11.52 8.12
CA LYS A 33 1.10 -11.23 8.22
C LYS A 33 0.82 -9.73 8.40
N THR A 34 1.64 -9.05 9.20
CA THR A 34 1.53 -7.60 9.42
C THR A 34 1.86 -6.82 8.14
N LEU A 35 2.90 -7.21 7.42
CA LEU A 35 3.26 -6.61 6.13
C LEU A 35 2.11 -6.81 5.12
N ALA A 36 1.57 -8.02 5.00
CA ALA A 36 0.44 -8.30 4.11
C ALA A 36 -0.82 -7.47 4.42
N PHE A 37 -1.08 -7.19 5.70
CA PHE A 37 -2.14 -6.26 6.12
C PHE A 37 -1.88 -4.84 5.62
N PHE A 38 -0.67 -4.32 5.86
CA PHE A 38 -0.29 -2.96 5.49
C PHE A 38 -0.16 -2.77 3.98
N THR A 39 0.29 -3.78 3.23
CA THR A 39 0.36 -3.76 1.76
C THR A 39 -1.03 -3.50 1.18
N ILE A 40 -2.02 -4.32 1.55
CA ILE A 40 -3.40 -4.16 1.08
C ILE A 40 -3.99 -2.80 1.49
N THR A 41 -3.79 -2.40 2.74
CA THR A 41 -4.26 -1.11 3.26
C THR A 41 -3.63 0.05 2.48
N SER A 42 -2.34 -0.02 2.20
CA SER A 42 -1.60 0.98 1.42
C SER A 42 -2.10 1.03 -0.03
N ILE A 43 -2.38 -0.11 -0.66
CA ILE A 43 -2.95 -0.17 -2.02
C ILE A 43 -4.29 0.56 -2.08
N PHE A 44 -5.17 0.38 -1.09
CA PHE A 44 -6.44 1.12 -1.03
C PHE A 44 -6.22 2.63 -0.98
N PHE A 45 -5.32 3.11 -0.12
CA PHE A 45 -5.02 4.54 -0.04
C PHE A 45 -4.39 5.09 -1.32
N VAL A 46 -3.50 4.32 -1.96
CA VAL A 46 -2.93 4.65 -3.26
C VAL A 46 -4.02 4.78 -4.32
N ILE A 47 -4.96 3.82 -4.40
CA ILE A 47 -6.07 3.87 -5.35
C ILE A 47 -6.95 5.10 -5.11
N ILE A 48 -7.28 5.39 -3.84
CA ILE A 48 -8.07 6.58 -3.48
C ILE A 48 -7.34 7.87 -3.92
N ALA A 49 -6.04 7.97 -3.64
CA ALA A 49 -5.24 9.13 -4.02
C ALA A 49 -5.13 9.30 -5.54
N LEU A 50 -4.82 8.22 -6.27
CA LEU A 50 -4.74 8.23 -7.73
C LEU A 50 -6.09 8.57 -8.37
N PHE A 51 -7.19 8.03 -7.84
CA PHE A 51 -8.53 8.34 -8.32
C PHE A 51 -8.91 9.80 -8.06
N GLY A 52 -8.51 10.36 -6.92
CA GLY A 52 -8.65 11.79 -6.64
C GLY A 52 -7.89 12.68 -7.64
N ILE A 53 -6.63 12.32 -7.96
CA ILE A 53 -5.83 13.00 -8.99
C ILE A 53 -6.51 12.91 -10.35
N PHE A 54 -6.97 11.71 -10.74
CA PHE A 54 -7.65 11.48 -12.01
C PHE A 54 -8.92 12.34 -12.16
N ARG A 55 -9.70 12.49 -11.09
CA ARG A 55 -10.91 13.35 -11.09
C ARG A 55 -10.62 14.84 -10.91
N GLY A 56 -9.37 15.22 -10.69
CA GLY A 56 -8.98 16.61 -10.39
C GLY A 56 -9.50 17.13 -9.04
N GLN A 57 -9.96 16.23 -8.16
CA GLN A 57 -10.51 16.57 -6.84
C GLN A 57 -9.78 15.76 -5.78
N LEU A 58 -8.72 16.33 -5.22
CA LEU A 58 -7.92 15.67 -4.20
C LEU A 58 -8.39 16.08 -2.81
N ASN A 59 -9.23 15.26 -2.18
CA ASN A 59 -9.72 15.46 -0.81
C ASN A 59 -8.73 14.93 0.25
N LEU A 60 -7.43 15.08 -0.01
CA LEU A 60 -6.35 14.64 0.89
C LEU A 60 -5.44 15.83 1.19
N LYS A 61 -5.04 15.96 2.45
CA LYS A 61 -4.04 16.95 2.86
C LYS A 61 -2.69 16.58 2.27
N GLU A 62 -1.82 17.58 2.08
CA GLU A 62 -0.46 17.36 1.59
C GLU A 62 0.30 16.32 2.43
N ILE A 63 0.16 16.36 3.76
CA ILE A 63 0.82 15.40 4.65
C ILE A 63 0.29 13.97 4.48
N GLU A 64 -1.02 13.82 4.24
CA GLU A 64 -1.64 12.51 4.01
C GLU A 64 -1.14 11.93 2.68
N LEU A 65 -1.07 12.76 1.64
CA LEU A 65 -0.55 12.35 0.34
C LEU A 65 0.95 11.98 0.41
N LYS A 66 1.76 12.73 1.18
CA LYS A 66 3.18 12.39 1.42
C LYS A 66 3.33 11.05 2.14
N ILE A 67 2.52 10.81 3.17
CA ILE A 67 2.55 9.54 3.91
C ILE A 67 2.24 8.39 2.96
N ILE A 68 1.16 8.48 2.17
CA ILE A 68 0.77 7.43 1.22
C ILE A 68 1.87 7.21 0.16
N ALA A 69 2.41 8.30 -0.40
CA ALA A 69 3.45 8.23 -1.42
C ALA A 69 4.71 7.54 -0.89
N CYS A 70 5.17 7.90 0.31
CA CYS A 70 6.40 7.33 0.90
C CYS A 70 6.17 5.92 1.47
N SER A 71 5.01 5.65 2.09
CA SER A 71 4.76 4.36 2.74
C SER A 71 4.69 3.22 1.73
N PHE A 72 4.11 3.46 0.55
CA PHE A 72 3.92 2.42 -0.44
C PHE A 72 5.22 1.74 -0.92
N PRO A 73 6.23 2.46 -1.46
CA PRO A 73 7.50 1.86 -1.85
C PRO A 73 8.26 1.26 -0.65
N VAL A 74 8.14 1.84 0.54
CA VAL A 74 8.77 1.30 1.75
C VAL A 74 8.16 -0.06 2.13
N ILE A 75 6.83 -0.16 2.16
CA ILE A 75 6.13 -1.41 2.45
C ILE A 75 6.45 -2.46 1.38
N THR A 76 6.40 -2.10 0.09
CA THR A 76 6.78 -2.99 -1.02
C THR A 76 8.20 -3.52 -0.84
N LEU A 77 9.16 -2.66 -0.48
CA LEU A 77 10.53 -3.10 -0.25
C LEU A 77 10.61 -4.06 0.95
N LEU A 78 9.95 -3.75 2.06
CA LEU A 78 9.96 -4.59 3.26
C LEU A 78 9.33 -5.97 3.01
N GLU A 79 8.26 -6.05 2.22
CA GLU A 79 7.59 -7.28 1.85
C GLU A 79 8.51 -8.25 1.09
N HIS A 80 9.42 -7.72 0.27
CA HIS A 80 10.41 -8.53 -0.45
C HIS A 80 11.70 -8.77 0.34
N VAL A 81 12.18 -7.78 1.10
CA VAL A 81 13.46 -7.87 1.84
C VAL A 81 13.34 -8.77 3.07
N TYR A 82 12.21 -8.72 3.78
CA TYR A 82 12.05 -9.48 5.03
C TYR A 82 12.15 -11.01 4.82
N PRO A 83 11.43 -11.63 3.86
CA PRO A 83 11.57 -13.06 3.59
C PRO A 83 12.98 -13.46 3.16
N LEU A 84 13.70 -12.60 2.43
CA LEU A 84 15.07 -12.86 1.99
C LEU A 84 16.06 -12.96 3.17
N ILE A 85 15.83 -12.17 4.23
CA ILE A 85 16.65 -12.21 5.44
C ILE A 85 16.27 -13.43 6.28
N LYS A 86 14.97 -13.65 6.49
CA LYS A 86 14.47 -14.71 7.38
C LYS A 86 14.70 -16.12 6.81
N TYR A 87 14.53 -16.29 5.51
CA TYR A 87 14.67 -17.56 4.82
C TYR A 87 15.96 -17.60 3.97
N SER A 88 17.02 -16.94 4.43
CA SER A 88 18.31 -16.90 3.73
C SER A 88 18.89 -18.28 3.42
N ASP A 89 18.56 -19.26 4.27
CA ASP A 89 19.06 -20.64 4.19
C ASP A 89 18.27 -21.50 3.20
N GLN A 90 17.13 -21.00 2.70
CA GLN A 90 16.30 -21.70 1.72
C GLN A 90 16.79 -21.38 0.30
N LYS A 91 16.60 -22.33 -0.63
CA LYS A 91 16.84 -22.06 -2.05
C LYS A 91 15.89 -20.95 -2.49
N LYS A 92 16.46 -19.83 -2.93
CA LYS A 92 15.70 -18.70 -3.46
C LYS A 92 14.98 -19.15 -4.73
N ASP A 93 13.71 -18.81 -4.81
CA ASP A 93 12.93 -18.94 -6.05
C ASP A 93 13.60 -18.07 -7.13
N PRO A 94 14.02 -18.59 -8.29
CA PRO A 94 14.74 -17.82 -9.31
C PRO A 94 14.00 -16.54 -9.76
N ASP A 95 12.68 -16.51 -9.66
CA ASP A 95 11.87 -15.39 -10.17
C ASP A 95 11.70 -14.23 -9.17
N TRP A 96 12.24 -14.35 -7.95
CA TRP A 96 12.08 -13.35 -6.88
C TRP A 96 12.52 -11.94 -7.30
N LEU A 97 13.62 -11.84 -8.05
CA LEU A 97 14.21 -10.56 -8.45
C LEU A 97 13.36 -9.88 -9.53
N PHE A 98 12.70 -10.67 -10.38
CA PHE A 98 11.77 -10.15 -11.36
C PHE A 98 10.51 -9.57 -10.70
N SER A 99 9.90 -10.31 -9.75
CA SER A 99 8.74 -9.82 -8.99
C SER A 99 9.08 -8.56 -8.19
N LEU A 100 10.22 -8.54 -7.49
CA LEU A 100 10.70 -7.34 -6.80
C LEU A 100 10.87 -6.17 -7.77
N GLY A 101 11.50 -6.39 -8.93
CA GLY A 101 11.71 -5.35 -9.93
C GLY A 101 10.40 -4.75 -10.44
N MET A 102 9.42 -5.59 -10.74
CA MET A 102 8.10 -5.18 -11.19
C MET A 102 7.37 -4.37 -10.11
N ASP A 103 7.21 -4.94 -8.92
CA ASP A 103 6.48 -4.29 -7.82
C ASP A 103 7.13 -2.98 -7.40
N PHE A 104 8.46 -2.96 -7.31
CA PHE A 104 9.20 -1.77 -6.95
C PHE A 104 9.07 -0.70 -8.04
N SER A 105 9.16 -1.06 -9.33
CA SER A 105 9.00 -0.10 -10.43
C SER A 105 7.62 0.56 -10.43
N ILE A 106 6.56 -0.23 -10.17
CA ILE A 106 5.19 0.28 -10.02
C ILE A 106 5.10 1.19 -8.79
N SER A 107 5.69 0.79 -7.66
CA SER A 107 5.68 1.60 -6.43
C SER A 107 6.37 2.95 -6.61
N VAL A 108 7.48 3.00 -7.35
CA VAL A 108 8.21 4.23 -7.68
C VAL A 108 7.42 5.10 -8.66
N LEU A 109 6.76 4.50 -9.66
CA LEU A 109 5.86 5.22 -10.56
C LEU A 109 4.71 5.89 -9.79
N VAL A 110 4.08 5.14 -8.88
CA VAL A 110 3.04 5.67 -7.99
C VAL A 110 3.58 6.81 -7.14
N PHE A 111 4.73 6.62 -6.49
CA PHE A 111 5.39 7.67 -5.71
C PHE A 111 5.58 8.94 -6.55
N TYR A 112 6.14 8.82 -7.75
CA TYR A 112 6.37 9.95 -8.65
C TYR A 112 5.07 10.70 -9.01
N ILE A 113 3.99 9.96 -9.33
CA ILE A 113 2.68 10.55 -9.65
C ILE A 113 2.10 11.27 -8.44
N LEU A 114 2.10 10.65 -7.26
CA LEU A 114 1.56 11.28 -6.05
C LEU A 114 2.40 12.49 -5.64
N TRP A 115 3.73 12.38 -5.67
CA TRP A 115 4.66 13.44 -5.27
C TRP A 115 4.56 14.66 -6.18
N SER A 116 4.46 14.46 -7.50
CA SER A 116 4.31 15.56 -8.46
C SER A 116 2.99 16.32 -8.31
N ASN A 117 1.98 15.72 -7.67
CA ASN A 117 0.66 16.33 -7.44
C ASN A 117 0.48 16.92 -6.04
N LEU A 118 1.52 16.97 -5.19
CA LEU A 118 1.45 17.55 -3.84
C LEU A 118 0.92 19.00 -3.82
N LYS A 119 1.30 19.82 -4.81
CA LYS A 119 0.88 21.24 -4.90
C LYS A 119 -0.61 21.42 -5.23
N LYS A 120 -1.31 20.35 -5.62
CA LYS A 120 -2.74 20.37 -5.92
C LYS A 120 -3.60 19.99 -4.70
N CYS A 121 -2.97 19.64 -3.58
CA CYS A 121 -3.66 19.54 -2.29
C CYS A 121 -4.10 20.94 -1.87
N GLN A 122 -5.42 21.13 -1.69
CA GLN A 122 -6.00 22.36 -1.12
C GLN A 122 -5.97 22.31 0.42
#